data_AF-A0A6A0HAI7-F1
#
_entry.id   AF-A0A6A0HAI7-F1
#
_cell.length_a   1.000
_cell.length_b   1.000
_cell.length_c   1.000
_cell.angle_alpha   90.00
_cell.angle_beta   90.00
_cell.angle_gamma   90.00
#
_symmetry.space_group_name_H-M   'P 1'
#
loop_
_entity.id
_entity.type
_entity.pdbx_description
1 polymer ?
#
loop_
_entity_poly.entity_id
_entity_poly.type
_entity_poly.pdbx_seq_one_letter_code
_entity_poly.pdbx_strand_id
1 'polypeptide(L)'
;MVQLTLFVVQTKGTSSFGLRHVKTHTLCRRCGKSSYHVQKKRCASCGYPCPRMRKYRWSEKACRRRTTGTGRMRHLKVTMKRLKSVLVPFIC
;
A
#
# COMPACT_ATOMS: atom_id res chain seq x y z
N MET A 1 -48.80 -21.41 16.64
CA MET A 1 -47.39 -21.87 16.58
C MET A 1 -46.81 -21.53 15.19
N VAL A 2 -47.05 -20.34 14.67
CA VAL A 2 -46.05 -19.25 14.62
C VAL A 2 -44.63 -19.76 14.34
N GLN A 3 -44.40 -20.38 13.19
CA GLN A 3 -43.07 -20.37 12.59
C GLN A 3 -42.85 -18.94 12.07
N LEU A 4 -42.38 -18.08 12.98
CA LEU A 4 -41.66 -16.87 12.63
C LEU A 4 -40.44 -17.28 11.80
N THR A 5 -40.62 -17.44 10.49
CA THR A 5 -39.50 -17.30 9.56
C THR A 5 -39.09 -15.84 9.65
N LEU A 6 -38.03 -15.57 10.42
CA LEU A 6 -37.35 -14.29 10.49
C LEU A 6 -37.02 -13.81 9.07
N PHE A 7 -37.91 -13.00 8.49
CA PHE A 7 -37.55 -12.04 7.46
C PHE A 7 -36.61 -11.03 8.14
N VAL A 8 -35.33 -11.38 8.25
CA VAL A 8 -34.30 -10.42 8.66
C VAL A 8 -34.25 -9.39 7.55
N VAL A 9 -35.02 -8.31 7.71
CA VAL A 9 -34.94 -7.12 6.87
C VAL A 9 -33.47 -6.74 6.86
N GLN A 10 -32.80 -6.93 5.72
CA GLN A 10 -31.39 -6.60 5.55
C GLN A 10 -31.28 -5.08 5.45
N THR A 11 -31.50 -4.41 6.58
CA THR A 11 -31.45 -2.97 6.71
C THR A 11 -30.01 -2.47 6.56
N LYS A 12 -29.83 -1.26 6.04
CA LYS A 12 -28.50 -0.63 5.99
C LYS A 12 -28.08 -0.28 7.41
N GLY A 13 -26.79 -0.42 7.72
CA GLY A 13 -26.23 -0.05 9.02
C GLY A 13 -25.90 -1.25 9.91
N THR A 14 -26.20 -1.15 11.20
CA THR A 14 -25.75 -2.06 12.27
C THR A 14 -26.04 -3.54 12.00
N SER A 15 -27.25 -3.86 11.57
CA SER A 15 -27.68 -5.23 11.22
C SER A 15 -26.80 -5.88 10.15
N SER A 16 -26.33 -5.11 9.16
CA SER A 16 -25.49 -5.60 8.07
C SER A 16 -24.00 -5.73 8.41
N PHE A 17 -23.51 -5.07 9.47
CA PHE A 17 -22.09 -5.08 9.83
C PHE A 17 -21.66 -6.39 10.50
N GLY A 18 -22.56 -7.09 11.20
CA GLY A 18 -22.27 -8.38 11.84
C GLY A 18 -21.79 -9.46 10.87
N LEU A 19 -22.19 -9.37 9.60
CA LEU A 19 -21.84 -10.34 8.55
C LEU A 19 -20.46 -10.07 7.89
N ARG A 20 -19.78 -8.95 8.21
CA ARG A 20 -18.57 -8.50 7.50
C ARG A 20 -17.26 -9.00 8.15
N HIS A 21 -17.13 -10.31 8.34
CA HIS A 21 -15.95 -10.91 8.99
C HIS A 21 -14.79 -11.22 8.03
N VAL A 22 -15.06 -11.46 6.74
CA VAL A 22 -14.04 -11.84 5.74
C VAL A 22 -13.20 -10.63 5.33
N LYS A 23 -11.88 -10.82 5.20
CA LYS A 23 -10.94 -9.78 4.75
C LYS A 23 -10.73 -9.85 3.24
N THR A 24 -10.93 -8.73 2.56
CA THR A 24 -10.65 -8.58 1.12
C THR A 24 -9.17 -8.33 0.84
N HIS A 25 -8.48 -7.68 1.79
CA HIS A 25 -7.09 -7.27 1.68
C HIS A 25 -6.19 -7.90 2.73
N THR A 26 -4.98 -8.27 2.33
CA THR A 26 -3.90 -8.77 3.18
C THR A 26 -2.59 -8.00 2.91
N LEU A 27 -1.55 -8.32 3.67
CA LEU A 27 -0.23 -7.70 3.55
C LEU A 27 0.43 -8.04 2.20
N CYS A 28 0.95 -7.04 1.51
CA CYS A 28 1.67 -7.20 0.26
C CYS A 28 3.16 -7.46 0.49
N ARG A 29 3.71 -8.55 -0.05
CA ARG A 29 5.14 -8.92 0.05
C ARG A 29 6.12 -7.81 -0.38
N ARG A 30 5.81 -7.07 -1.44
CA ARG A 30 6.71 -6.02 -1.95
C ARG A 30 6.63 -4.73 -1.12
N CYS A 31 5.46 -4.42 -0.57
CA CYS A 31 5.12 -3.05 -0.17
C CYS A 31 4.83 -2.93 1.32
N GLY A 32 4.66 -4.05 2.02
CA GLY A 32 4.38 -4.12 3.46
C GLY A 32 3.00 -3.61 3.87
N LYS A 33 2.21 -3.04 2.94
CA LYS A 33 0.88 -2.49 3.22
C LYS A 33 -0.20 -3.55 3.11
N SER A 34 -1.24 -3.43 3.94
CA SER A 34 -2.48 -4.21 3.80
C SER A 34 -3.28 -3.69 2.62
N SER A 35 -2.87 -4.09 1.42
CA SER A 35 -3.45 -3.61 0.16
C SER A 35 -3.44 -4.68 -0.91
N TYR A 36 -3.00 -5.89 -0.58
CA TYR A 36 -3.02 -7.02 -1.50
C TYR A 36 -4.42 -7.61 -1.52
N HIS A 37 -5.10 -7.53 -2.67
CA HIS A 37 -6.44 -8.10 -2.82
C HIS A 37 -6.33 -9.60 -3.02
N VAL A 38 -6.97 -10.39 -2.15
CA VAL A 38 -6.84 -11.86 -2.14
C VAL A 38 -7.44 -12.48 -3.39
N GLN A 39 -8.70 -12.14 -3.70
CA GLN A 39 -9.42 -12.69 -4.87
C GLN A 39 -8.76 -12.28 -6.19
N LYS A 40 -8.51 -10.98 -6.40
CA LYS A 40 -7.92 -10.43 -7.64
C LYS A 40 -6.41 -10.63 -7.75
N LYS A 41 -5.77 -11.18 -6.71
CA LYS A 41 -4.32 -11.41 -6.62
C LYS A 41 -3.47 -10.20 -7.02
N ARG A 42 -3.93 -8.99 -6.68
CA ARG A 42 -3.30 -7.72 -7.10
C ARG A 42 -3.22 -6.72 -5.97
N CYS A 43 -2.06 -6.05 -5.84
CA CYS A 43 -1.88 -5.00 -4.84
C CYS A 43 -2.42 -3.65 -5.33
N ALA A 44 -3.36 -3.09 -4.57
CA ALA A 44 -3.94 -1.78 -4.85
C ALA A 44 -2.90 -0.65 -4.74
N SER A 45 -1.91 -0.72 -3.85
CA SER A 45 -0.93 0.36 -3.68
C SER A 45 0.18 0.34 -4.74
N CYS A 46 0.84 -0.80 -4.91
CA CYS A 46 2.06 -0.88 -5.71
C CYS A 46 1.95 -1.71 -6.99
N GLY A 47 0.82 -2.37 -7.23
CA GLY A 47 0.54 -3.06 -8.49
C GLY A 47 1.06 -4.49 -8.58
N TYR A 48 1.78 -5.02 -7.57
CA TYR A 48 2.22 -6.43 -7.52
C TYR A 48 1.09 -7.37 -7.99
N PRO A 49 1.32 -8.27 -8.97
CA PRO A 49 2.61 -8.82 -9.42
C PRO A 49 3.39 -8.02 -10.48
N CYS A 50 2.85 -6.93 -11.05
CA CYS A 50 3.51 -6.25 -12.17
C CYS A 50 4.94 -5.79 -11.81
N PRO A 51 5.91 -5.82 -12.74
CA PRO A 51 7.31 -5.50 -12.44
C PRO A 51 7.48 -4.02 -12.07
N ARG A 52 6.78 -3.13 -12.79
CA ARG A 52 6.79 -1.69 -12.52
C ARG A 52 5.97 -1.37 -11.27
N MET A 53 6.42 -0.41 -10.48
CA MET A 53 5.66 0.08 -9.33
C MET A 53 4.54 1.02 -9.79
N ARG A 54 3.32 0.78 -9.31
CA ARG A 54 2.16 1.65 -9.59
C ARG A 54 2.36 3.04 -8.97
N LYS A 55 2.45 4.07 -9.81
CA LYS A 55 2.47 5.50 -9.43
C LYS A 55 1.57 6.29 -10.38
N TYR A 56 0.86 7.28 -9.85
CA TYR A 56 0.07 8.21 -10.65
C TYR A 56 0.38 9.64 -10.21
N ARG A 57 0.39 10.57 -11.16
CA ARG A 57 0.76 11.97 -10.90
C ARG A 57 -0.33 12.75 -10.16
N TRP A 58 -1.59 12.34 -10.27
CA TRP A 58 -2.71 12.99 -9.55
C TRP A 58 -2.61 12.90 -8.02
N SER A 59 -1.78 12.02 -7.46
CA SER A 59 -1.53 11.96 -6.02
C SER A 59 -0.05 12.14 -5.69
N GLU A 60 0.35 13.40 -5.55
CA GLU A 60 1.71 13.76 -5.15
C GLU A 60 2.05 13.22 -3.76
N LYS A 61 1.10 13.28 -2.81
CA LYS A 61 1.27 12.74 -1.46
C LYS A 61 1.58 11.24 -1.47
N ALA A 62 0.95 10.48 -2.35
CA ALA A 62 1.21 9.04 -2.48
C ALA A 62 2.55 8.74 -3.16
N CYS A 63 3.00 9.61 -4.07
CA CYS A 63 4.33 9.54 -4.67
C CYS A 63 5.41 9.83 -3.61
N ARG A 64 5.32 10.96 -2.89
CA ARG A 64 6.29 11.39 -1.86
C ARG A 64 6.50 10.36 -0.75
N ARG A 65 5.45 9.66 -0.32
CA ARG A 65 5.54 8.59 0.71
C ARG A 65 6.34 7.35 0.26
N ARG A 66 6.73 7.27 -1.02
CA ARG A 66 7.41 6.10 -1.61
C ARG A 66 8.65 6.49 -2.43
N THR A 67 8.99 7.77 -2.53
CA THR A 67 10.19 8.20 -3.25
C THR A 67 11.45 7.71 -2.56
N THR A 68 12.54 7.64 -3.32
CA THR A 68 13.90 7.46 -2.81
C THR A 68 14.15 8.48 -1.69
N GLY A 69 14.77 8.08 -0.58
CA GLY A 69 14.86 8.89 0.64
C GLY A 69 14.12 8.29 1.84
N THR A 70 12.98 7.64 1.59
CA THR A 70 12.11 7.10 2.66
C THR A 70 12.61 5.81 3.31
N GLY A 71 13.44 5.04 2.61
CA GLY A 71 13.99 3.77 3.10
C GLY A 71 15.40 3.90 3.67
N ARG A 72 16.03 2.75 3.99
CA ARG A 72 17.39 2.69 4.58
C ARG A 72 18.51 3.24 3.68
N MET A 73 18.28 3.36 2.37
CA MET A 73 19.24 3.87 1.37
C MET A 73 20.67 3.30 1.50
N ARG A 74 20.82 2.00 1.78
CA ARG A 74 22.13 1.40 2.14
C ARG A 74 23.25 1.72 1.14
N HIS A 75 22.99 1.52 -0.15
CA HIS A 75 23.98 1.81 -1.20
C HIS A 75 24.06 3.31 -1.51
N LEU A 76 22.93 3.92 -1.89
CA LEU A 76 22.88 5.32 -2.34
C LEU A 76 23.40 6.31 -1.29
N LYS A 77 23.23 6.03 0.01
CA LYS A 77 23.78 6.88 1.08
C LYS A 77 25.30 6.92 1.06
N VAL A 78 25.96 5.78 0.81
CA VAL A 78 27.42 5.70 0.72
C VAL A 78 27.90 6.38 -0.56
N THR A 79 27.24 6.12 -1.69
CA THR A 79 27.58 6.74 -2.98
C THR A 79 27.45 8.26 -2.91
N MET A 80 26.37 8.80 -2.35
CA MET A 80 26.20 10.25 -2.18
C MET A 80 27.25 10.88 -1.26
N LYS A 81 27.68 10.18 -0.20
CA LYS A 81 28.78 10.65 0.67
C LYS A 81 30.11 10.73 -0.08
N ARG A 82 30.43 9.70 -0.88
CA ARG A 82 31.64 9.68 -1.73
C ARG A 82 31.60 10.78 -2.79
N LEU A 83 30.47 10.94 -3.47
CA LEU A 83 30.29 12.01 -4.45
C LEU A 83 30.49 13.38 -3.79
N LYS A 84 29.94 13.58 -2.59
CA LYS A 84 30.14 14.83 -1.83
C LYS A 84 31.62 15.05 -1.47
N SER A 85 32.34 14.03 -1.00
CA SER A 85 33.76 14.18 -0.66
C SER A 85 34.65 14.41 -1.88
N VAL A 86 34.27 13.91 -3.06
CA VAL A 86 35.06 14.06 -4.29
C VAL A 86 34.77 15.38 -5.00
N LEU A 87 33.51 15.82 -5.05
CA LEU A 87 33.11 17.01 -5.83
C LEU A 87 33.20 18.33 -5.06
N VAL A 88 33.06 18.32 -3.74
CA VAL A 88 33.08 19.55 -2.93
C VAL A 88 34.48 20.19 -2.75
N PRO A 89 35.63 19.47 -2.72
CA PRO A 89 36.95 20.12 -2.62
C PRO A 89 37.41 20.84 -3.90
N PHE A 90 36.70 20.72 -5.02
CA PHE A 90 37.02 21.42 -6.29
C PHE A 90 36.14 22.66 -6.55
N ILE A 91 35.32 23.06 -5.58
CA ILE A 91 34.35 24.16 -5.72
C ILE A 91 34.69 25.36 -4.77
N CYS A 92 35.81 25.29 -4.04
CA CYS A 92 36.43 26.44 -3.39
C CYS A 92 37.69 26.87 -4.15
#